data_AF-A0A2G8Y0Q4-F1
#
_entry.id   AF-A0A2G8Y0Q4-F1
#
_cell.length_a   1.000
_cell.length_b   1.000
_cell.length_c   1.000
_cell.angle_alpha   90.00
_cell.angle_beta   90.00
_cell.angle_gamma   90.00
#
_symmetry.space_group_name_H-M   'P 1'
#
loop_
_entity.id
_entity.type
_entity.pdbx_description
1 polymer ?
#
loop_
_entity_poly.entity_id
_entity_poly.type
_entity_poly.pdbx_seq_one_letter_code
_entity_poly.pdbx_strand_id
1 'polypeptide(L)'
;MKKFTSFGGGSGSRKKEAAANAGEQRAQGRENAGSELDSSTMNELEMLRAENAHLKRLIEQQQEAQVVGGEDPARDAEVAHLRRERDELQRQLANLQSDYEALQRDYANLQRD
;
A
#
# COMPACT_ATOMS: atom_id res chain seq x y z
N MET A 1 13.07 -65.88 31.84
CA MET A 1 13.36 -64.58 31.20
C MET A 1 12.35 -63.54 31.68
N LYS A 2 12.89 -62.37 32.10
CA LYS A 2 12.33 -61.00 32.10
C LYS A 2 11.05 -60.70 32.89
N LYS A 3 11.26 -59.98 34.00
CA LYS A 3 10.29 -59.15 34.72
C LYS A 3 10.08 -57.85 33.95
N PHE A 4 8.87 -57.29 33.95
CA PHE A 4 8.67 -55.85 33.75
C PHE A 4 7.64 -55.30 34.74
N THR A 5 8.12 -54.34 35.51
CA THR A 5 7.43 -53.44 36.43
C THR A 5 6.92 -52.20 35.70
N SER A 6 6.04 -51.45 36.38
CA SER A 6 5.94 -49.98 36.34
C SER A 6 5.18 -49.38 35.13
N PHE A 7 4.35 -48.33 35.24
CA PHE A 7 3.94 -47.45 36.33
C PHE A 7 2.60 -46.81 35.90
N GLY A 8 1.71 -46.53 36.85
CA GLY A 8 0.54 -45.70 36.62
C GLY A 8 0.88 -44.21 36.62
N GLY A 9 -0.02 -43.42 36.04
CA GLY A 9 -0.37 -42.07 36.49
C GLY A 9 0.69 -40.98 36.32
N GLY A 10 0.44 -40.08 35.35
CA GLY A 10 1.18 -38.82 35.23
C GLY A 10 0.40 -37.82 34.39
N SER A 11 -0.63 -37.22 35.00
CA SER A 11 -1.32 -36.04 34.50
C SER A 11 -0.35 -34.86 34.38
N GLY A 12 -0.57 -34.04 33.35
CA GLY A 12 -0.11 -32.66 33.29
C GLY A 12 1.02 -32.43 32.29
N SER A 13 0.75 -31.53 31.32
CA SER A 13 1.71 -30.69 30.56
C SER A 13 1.45 -30.61 29.05
N ARG A 14 0.19 -30.68 28.58
CA ARG A 14 -0.15 -30.38 27.16
C ARG A 14 -1.11 -29.20 26.97
N LYS A 15 -1.02 -28.17 27.83
CA LYS A 15 -1.81 -26.93 27.69
C LYS A 15 -1.00 -25.64 27.58
N LYS A 16 0.34 -25.67 27.62
CA LYS A 16 1.17 -24.44 27.56
C LYS A 16 1.77 -24.11 26.19
N GLU A 17 1.87 -25.05 25.27
CA GLU A 17 2.49 -24.79 23.95
C GLU A 17 1.52 -24.21 22.91
N ALA A 18 0.21 -24.42 23.06
CA ALA A 18 -0.78 -23.87 22.12
C ALA A 18 -0.97 -22.33 22.27
N ALA A 19 -0.65 -21.77 23.44
CA ALA A 19 -0.80 -20.34 23.69
C ALA A 19 0.37 -19.51 23.15
N ALA A 20 1.59 -20.07 23.16
CA ALA A 20 2.78 -19.39 22.62
C ALA A 20 2.72 -19.27 21.09
N ASN A 21 2.35 -20.36 20.41
CA ASN A 21 2.29 -20.40 18.94
C ASN A 21 1.16 -19.53 18.36
N ALA A 22 0.04 -19.38 19.08
CA ALA A 22 -1.05 -18.48 18.69
C ALA A 22 -0.70 -16.98 18.87
N GLY A 23 0.18 -16.65 19.83
CA GLY A 23 0.70 -15.31 20.03
C GLY A 23 1.68 -14.90 18.93
N GLU A 24 2.60 -15.81 18.55
CA GLU A 24 3.57 -15.58 17.48
C GLU A 24 2.90 -15.47 16.09
N GLN A 25 1.91 -16.33 15.78
CA GLN A 25 1.17 -16.24 14.51
C GLN A 25 0.33 -14.95 14.39
N ARG A 26 -0.21 -14.44 15.51
CA ARG A 26 -0.94 -13.16 15.52
C ARG A 26 -0.02 -11.96 15.40
N ALA A 27 1.17 -12.00 15.99
CA ALA A 27 2.17 -10.95 15.83
C ALA A 27 2.69 -10.90 14.37
N GLN A 28 3.07 -12.05 13.82
CA GLN A 28 3.56 -12.16 12.44
C GLN A 28 2.51 -11.79 11.38
N GLY A 29 1.23 -12.17 11.59
CA GLY A 29 0.14 -11.78 10.68
C GLY A 29 -0.15 -10.27 10.70
N ARG A 30 0.11 -9.58 11.81
CA ARG A 30 -0.09 -8.13 11.95
C ARG A 30 1.06 -7.34 11.32
N GLU A 31 2.28 -7.84 11.43
CA GLU A 31 3.47 -7.27 10.79
C GLU A 31 3.44 -7.44 9.26
N ASN A 32 2.99 -8.61 8.75
CA ASN A 32 2.83 -8.84 7.31
C ASN A 32 1.69 -8.01 6.70
N ALA A 33 0.56 -7.86 7.39
CA ALA A 33 -0.54 -7.04 6.87
C ALA A 33 -0.16 -5.55 6.76
N GLY A 34 0.65 -5.04 7.69
CA GLY A 34 1.14 -3.67 7.65
C GLY A 34 2.10 -3.43 6.48
N SER A 35 3.02 -4.36 6.22
CA SER A 35 4.00 -4.25 5.13
C SER A 35 3.38 -4.48 3.73
N GLU A 36 2.37 -5.32 3.62
CA GLU A 36 1.60 -5.52 2.37
C GLU A 36 0.75 -4.29 2.02
N LEU A 37 0.14 -3.63 3.01
CA LEU A 37 -0.60 -2.38 2.79
C LEU A 37 0.33 -1.21 2.44
N ASP A 38 1.48 -1.10 3.10
CA ASP A 38 2.50 -0.08 2.86
C ASP A 38 3.09 -0.20 1.43
N SER A 39 3.36 -1.44 0.99
CA SER A 39 3.86 -1.69 -0.37
C SER A 39 2.80 -1.46 -1.45
N SER A 40 1.53 -1.81 -1.21
CA SER A 40 0.44 -1.54 -2.16
C SER A 40 0.18 -0.03 -2.33
N THR A 41 0.15 0.72 -1.22
CA THR A 41 -0.04 2.18 -1.25
C THR A 41 1.14 2.91 -1.88
N MET A 42 2.37 2.45 -1.62
CA MET A 42 3.57 2.97 -2.28
C MET A 42 3.56 2.73 -3.79
N ASN A 43 3.15 1.54 -4.23
CA ASN A 43 3.02 1.21 -5.66
C ASN A 43 1.98 2.10 -6.36
N GLU A 44 0.85 2.35 -5.70
CA GLU A 44 -0.20 3.24 -6.23
C GLU A 44 0.28 4.70 -6.31
N LEU A 45 1.03 5.19 -5.31
CA LEU A 45 1.67 6.51 -5.37
C LEU A 45 2.66 6.62 -6.54
N GLU A 46 3.46 5.59 -6.78
CA GLU A 46 4.41 5.57 -7.91
C GLU A 46 3.67 5.59 -9.26
N MET A 47 2.60 4.81 -9.38
CA MET A 47 1.77 4.78 -10.58
C MET A 47 1.13 6.15 -10.86
N LEU A 48 0.50 6.76 -9.86
CA LEU A 48 -0.11 8.09 -9.98
C LEU A 48 0.93 9.16 -10.33
N ARG A 49 2.15 9.08 -9.79
CA ARG A 49 3.26 9.97 -10.18
C ARG A 49 3.67 9.79 -11.63
N ALA A 50 3.81 8.55 -12.08
CA ALA A 50 4.17 8.24 -13.46
C ALA A 50 3.12 8.74 -14.44
N GLU A 51 1.83 8.55 -14.11
CA GLU A 51 0.71 9.01 -14.92
C GLU A 51 0.62 10.55 -14.94
N ASN A 52 0.82 11.22 -13.81
CA ASN A 52 0.88 12.69 -13.77
C ASN A 52 2.01 13.25 -14.65
N ALA A 53 3.18 12.60 -14.62
CA ALA A 53 4.33 12.98 -15.44
C ALA A 53 4.09 12.69 -16.94
N HIS A 54 3.29 11.67 -17.27
CA HIS A 54 2.87 11.37 -18.63
C HIS A 54 1.88 12.42 -19.15
N LEU A 55 0.83 12.73 -18.39
CA LEU A 55 -0.14 13.77 -18.75
C LEU A 55 0.52 15.13 -18.93
N LYS A 56 1.47 15.49 -18.06
CA LYS A 56 2.25 16.73 -18.21
C LYS A 56 2.96 16.79 -19.57
N ARG A 57 3.65 15.72 -19.96
CA ARG A 57 4.32 15.63 -21.27
C ARG A 57 3.33 15.70 -22.43
N LEU A 58 2.17 15.05 -22.31
CA LEU A 58 1.14 15.08 -23.35
C LEU A 58 0.57 16.49 -23.54
N ILE A 59 0.31 17.21 -22.44
CA ILE A 59 -0.15 18.59 -22.46
C ILE A 59 0.90 19.51 -23.10
N GLU A 60 2.18 19.32 -22.80
CA GLU A 60 3.30 20.08 -23.40
C GLU A 60 3.38 19.82 -24.91
N GLN A 61 3.33 18.55 -25.35
CA GLN A 61 3.34 18.19 -26.77
C GLN A 61 2.16 18.78 -27.55
N GLN A 62 0.95 18.78 -26.96
CA GLN A 62 -0.22 19.35 -27.60
C GLN A 62 -0.10 20.88 -27.73
N GLN A 63 0.47 21.56 -26.73
CA GLN A 63 0.74 23.00 -26.79
C GLN A 63 1.81 23.36 -27.83
N GLU A 64 2.90 22.60 -27.91
CA GLU A 64 3.93 22.79 -28.94
C GLU A 64 3.37 22.62 -30.36
N ALA A 65 2.51 21.62 -30.57
CA ALA A 65 1.83 21.42 -31.85
C ALA A 65 0.86 22.57 -32.20
N GLN A 66 0.26 23.21 -31.18
CA GLN A 66 -0.65 24.35 -31.36
C GLN A 66 0.08 25.61 -31.86
N VAL A 67 1.33 25.84 -31.42
CA VAL A 67 2.18 26.93 -31.91
C VAL A 67 2.47 26.81 -33.41
N VAL A 68 2.40 25.61 -33.97
CA VAL A 68 2.76 25.31 -35.37
C VAL A 68 1.53 25.14 -36.28
N GLY A 69 0.35 24.79 -35.72
CA GLY A 69 -0.79 24.30 -36.49
C GLY A 69 -2.03 25.19 -36.62
N GLY A 70 -2.12 26.31 -35.90
CA GLY A 70 -3.34 27.15 -35.85
C GLY A 70 -4.41 26.62 -34.88
N GLU A 71 -5.44 27.44 -34.60
CA GLU A 71 -6.47 27.19 -33.57
C GLU A 71 -7.43 26.06 -34.00
N ASP A 72 -7.31 24.88 -33.36
CA ASP A 72 -8.25 23.76 -33.50
C ASP A 72 -9.05 23.59 -32.19
N PRO A 73 -10.36 23.90 -32.18
CA PRO A 73 -11.18 23.85 -30.98
C PRO A 73 -11.34 22.43 -30.40
N ALA A 74 -11.16 21.38 -31.20
CA ALA A 74 -11.18 20.00 -30.71
C ALA A 74 -9.94 19.71 -29.85
N ARG A 75 -8.77 20.22 -30.26
CA ARG A 75 -7.53 20.11 -29.47
C ARG A 75 -7.59 20.94 -28.20
N ASP A 76 -8.17 22.13 -28.22
CA ASP A 76 -8.36 22.94 -27.00
C ASP A 76 -9.22 22.21 -25.97
N ALA A 77 -10.28 21.55 -26.42
CA ALA A 77 -11.12 20.73 -25.56
C ALA A 77 -10.34 19.53 -24.97
N GLU A 78 -9.48 18.90 -25.77
CA GLU A 78 -8.63 17.79 -25.33
C GLU A 78 -7.58 18.24 -24.30
N VAL A 79 -6.88 19.35 -24.54
CA VAL A 79 -5.94 19.94 -23.56
C VAL A 79 -6.66 20.32 -22.27
N ALA A 80 -7.86 20.89 -22.35
CA ALA A 80 -8.66 21.21 -21.17
C ALA A 80 -9.07 19.96 -20.38
N HIS A 81 -9.38 18.86 -21.08
CA HIS A 81 -9.67 17.57 -20.45
C HIS A 81 -8.44 17.01 -19.73
N LEU A 82 -7.30 16.93 -20.43
CA LEU A 82 -6.04 16.43 -19.85
C LEU A 82 -5.59 17.24 -18.64
N ARG A 83 -5.81 18.56 -18.64
CA ARG A 83 -5.52 19.42 -17.48
C ARG A 83 -6.38 19.05 -16.27
N ARG A 84 -7.68 18.81 -16.47
CA ARG A 84 -8.59 18.38 -15.39
C ARG A 84 -8.22 17.02 -14.85
N GLU A 85 -7.88 16.07 -15.70
CA GLU A 85 -7.43 14.74 -15.31
C GLU A 85 -6.14 14.81 -14.48
N ARG A 86 -5.18 15.64 -14.92
CA ARG A 86 -3.95 15.92 -14.17
C ARG A 86 -4.25 16.52 -12.79
N ASP A 87 -5.16 17.48 -12.70
CA ASP A 87 -5.54 18.11 -11.43
C ASP A 87 -6.19 17.09 -10.48
N GLU A 88 -7.02 16.19 -11.00
CA GLU A 88 -7.65 15.13 -10.22
C GLU A 88 -6.63 14.12 -9.70
N LEU A 89 -5.70 13.66 -10.55
CA LEU A 89 -4.61 12.78 -10.13
C LEU A 89 -3.72 13.45 -9.07
N GLN A 90 -3.47 14.77 -9.17
CA GLN A 90 -2.71 15.48 -8.14
C GLN A 90 -3.41 15.48 -6.78
N ARG A 91 -4.75 15.59 -6.77
CA ARG A 91 -5.53 15.48 -5.52
C ARG A 91 -5.47 14.08 -4.94
N GLN A 92 -5.62 13.05 -5.78
CA GLN A 92 -5.51 11.66 -5.36
C GLN A 92 -4.13 11.38 -4.76
N LEU A 93 -3.08 11.87 -5.41
CA LEU A 93 -1.70 11.73 -4.92
C LEU A 93 -1.51 12.41 -3.56
N ALA A 94 -2.01 13.64 -3.38
CA ALA A 94 -1.93 14.35 -2.11
C ALA A 94 -2.69 13.63 -0.98
N ASN A 95 -3.89 13.11 -1.28
CA ASN A 95 -4.70 12.37 -0.32
C ASN A 95 -4.00 11.07 0.08
N LEU A 96 -3.53 10.29 -0.90
CA LEU A 96 -2.87 9.01 -0.65
C LEU A 96 -1.54 9.19 0.10
N GLN A 97 -0.81 10.28 -0.14
CA GLN A 97 0.36 10.65 0.68
C GLN A 97 -0.02 10.92 2.14
N SER A 98 -1.11 11.66 2.37
CA SER A 98 -1.61 11.91 3.73
C SER A 98 -2.02 10.61 4.43
N ASP A 99 -2.71 9.72 3.73
CA ASP A 99 -3.15 8.43 4.26
C ASP A 99 -1.95 7.53 4.59
N TYR A 100 -0.93 7.52 3.72
CA TYR A 100 0.33 6.82 3.94
C TYR A 100 1.05 7.31 5.21
N GLU A 101 1.17 8.63 5.39
CA GLU A 101 1.78 9.21 6.59
C GLU A 101 0.99 8.89 7.87
N ALA A 102 -0.34 8.88 7.80
CA ALA A 102 -1.20 8.50 8.92
C ALA A 102 -1.00 7.02 9.29
N LEU A 103 -1.01 6.13 8.29
CA LEU A 103 -0.78 4.70 8.49
C LEU A 103 0.60 4.42 9.10
N GLN A 104 1.63 5.13 8.65
CA GLN A 104 2.98 5.00 9.19
C GLN A 104 3.05 5.41 10.68
N ARG A 105 2.33 6.47 11.07
CA ARG A 105 2.24 6.90 12.48
C ARG A 105 1.48 5.89 13.33
N ASP A 106 0.37 5.36 12.83
CA ASP A 106 -0.42 4.34 13.52
C ASP A 106 0.40 3.08 13.73
N TYR A 107 1.15 2.65 12.71
CA TYR A 107 2.07 1.52 12.84
C TYR A 107 3.16 1.75 13.89
N ALA A 108 3.79 2.93 13.90
CA ALA A 108 4.80 3.29 14.88
C ALA A 108 4.24 3.33 16.33
N ASN A 109 2.99 3.75 16.49
CA ASN A 109 2.30 3.71 17.79
C ASN A 109 1.98 2.27 18.21
N LEU A 110 1.52 1.43 17.28
CA LEU A 110 1.26 0.01 17.54
C LEU A 110 2.52 -0.79 17.91
N GLN A 111 3.69 -0.40 17.42
CA GLN A 111 4.97 -1.03 17.82
C GLN A 111 5.49 -0.57 19.19
N ARG A 112 4.95 0.52 19.73
CA ARG A 112 5.36 1.08 21.03
C ARG A 112 4.58 0.52 22.22
N ASP A 113 3.36 0.04 21.99
CA ASP A 113 2.48 -0.59 22.98
C ASP A 113 2.74 -2.11 23.11
#